data_AF-A0A8B2HQR0-F1
#
_entry.id   AF-A0A8B2HQR0-F1
#
_cell.length_a   1.000
_cell.length_b   1.000
_cell.length_c   1.000
_cell.angle_alpha   90.00
_cell.angle_beta   90.00
_cell.angle_gamma   90.00
#
_symmetry.space_group_name_H-M   'P 1'
#
loop_
_entity.id
_entity.type
_entity.pdbx_description
1 polymer ?
#
loop_
_entity_poly.entity_id
_entity_poly.type
_entity_poly.pdbx_seq_one_letter_code
_entity_poly.pdbx_strand_id
1 'polypeptide(L)' 'MTIKLRCEDYGFECNFVLEGEKSVGLLEQLRKHFEDEHGIDYTTEAITQMIMNRGHSLESIKKD' A
#
# COMPACT_ATOMS: atom_id res chain seq x y z
N MET A 1 5.21 12.97 0.48
CA MET A 1 5.09 12.06 1.64
C MET A 1 5.37 10.67 1.13
N THR A 2 6.40 10.01 1.64
CA THR A 2 6.74 8.65 1.26
C THR A 2 5.95 7.67 2.13
N ILE A 3 5.37 6.66 1.50
CA ILE A 3 4.62 5.58 2.15
C ILE A 3 5.37 4.28 1.96
N LYS A 4 5.29 3.40 2.97
CA LYS A 4 5.87 2.06 2.96
C LYS A 4 4.76 1.05 3.16
N LEU A 5 4.48 0.26 2.13
CA LEU A 5 3.43 -0.73 2.08
C LEU A 5 4.06 -2.11 2.10
N ARG A 6 3.61 -2.99 2.99
CA ARG A 6 4.15 -4.34 3.14
C ARG A 6 2.99 -5.33 3.14
N CYS A 7 3.05 -6.38 2.34
CA CYS A 7 1.95 -7.34 2.27
C CYS A 7 1.70 -8.04 3.63
N GLU A 8 2.76 -8.32 4.39
CA GLU A 8 2.69 -8.81 5.79
C GLU A 8 1.74 -7.98 6.67
N ASP A 9 1.79 -6.67 6.47
CA ASP A 9 1.08 -5.70 7.29
C ASP A 9 -0.43 -5.82 7.01
N TYR A 10 -0.79 -6.19 5.78
CA TYR A 10 -2.16 -6.44 5.35
C TYR A 10 -2.65 -7.87 5.64
N GLY A 11 -1.85 -8.69 6.34
CA GLY A 11 -2.20 -10.06 6.69
C GLY A 11 -1.92 -11.09 5.59
N PHE A 12 -1.11 -10.73 4.59
CA PHE A 12 -0.67 -11.65 3.55
C PHE A 12 0.68 -12.25 3.92
N GLU A 13 0.85 -13.56 3.68
CA GLU A 13 2.13 -14.25 3.84
C GLU A 13 3.08 -13.94 2.66
N CYS A 14 3.34 -12.65 2.42
CA CYS A 14 4.18 -12.17 1.34
C CYS A 14 5.17 -11.12 1.85
N ASN A 15 6.44 -11.30 1.45
CA ASN A 15 7.55 -10.44 1.85
C ASN A 15 7.73 -9.22 0.93
N PHE A 16 6.71 -8.90 0.13
CA PHE A 16 6.75 -7.76 -0.77
C PHE A 16 6.61 -6.45 -0.02
N VAL A 17 7.49 -5.51 -0.37
CA VAL A 17 7.60 -4.19 0.24
C VAL A 17 7.67 -3.15 -0.86
N LEU A 18 6.74 -2.21 -0.86
CA LEU A 18 6.75 -1.03 -1.71
C LEU A 18 7.02 0.21 -0.86
N GLU A 19 8.09 0.92 -1.17
CA GLU A 19 8.42 2.19 -0.53
C GLU A 19 8.58 3.26 -1.60
N GLY A 20 7.88 4.38 -1.45
CA GLY A 20 7.96 5.46 -2.41
C GLY A 20 6.95 6.57 -2.13
N GLU A 21 6.92 7.57 -3.01
CA GLU A 21 5.95 8.65 -2.87
C GLU A 21 4.52 8.15 -3.09
N LYS A 22 3.56 8.73 -2.35
CA LYS A 22 2.12 8.50 -2.58
C LYS A 22 1.72 9.02 -3.95
N SER A 23 1.88 8.18 -4.96
CA SER A 23 1.58 8.45 -6.37
C SER A 23 0.78 7.30 -6.97
N VAL A 24 0.06 7.59 -8.06
CA VAL A 24 -0.74 6.59 -8.79
C VAL A 24 0.10 5.38 -9.19
N GLY A 25 1.34 5.58 -9.67
CA GLY A 25 2.22 4.48 -10.05
C GLY A 25 2.60 3.53 -8.90
N LEU A 26 2.61 4.00 -7.64
CA LEU A 26 2.85 3.12 -6.49
C LEU A 26 1.61 2.27 -6.17
N LEU A 27 0.41 2.87 -6.30
CA LEU A 27 -0.86 2.15 -6.16
C LEU A 27 -1.01 1.07 -7.22
N GLU A 28 -0.65 1.37 -8.47
CA GLU A 28 -0.70 0.42 -9.58
C GLU A 28 0.27 -0.75 -9.39
N GLN A 29 1.48 -0.49 -8.89
CA GLN A 29 2.44 -1.55 -8.56
C GLN A 29 1.91 -2.48 -7.48
N LEU A 30 1.32 -1.92 -6.41
CA LEU A 30 0.74 -2.73 -5.35
C LEU A 30 -0.45 -3.55 -5.87
N ARG A 31 -1.32 -2.93 -6.67
CA ARG A 31 -2.46 -3.62 -7.30
C ARG A 31 -1.99 -4.79 -8.16
N LYS A 32 -1.03 -4.56 -9.06
CA LYS A 32 -0.47 -5.61 -9.92
C LYS A 32 0.14 -6.73 -9.10
N HIS A 33 0.83 -6.40 -8.00
CA HIS A 33 1.37 -7.41 -7.11
C HIS A 33 0.27 -8.28 -6.48
N PHE A 34 -0.83 -7.69 -6.02
CA PHE A 34 -1.96 -8.47 -5.52
C PHE A 34 -2.59 -9.35 -6.60
N GLU A 35 -2.71 -8.87 -7.83
CA GLU A 35 -3.25 -9.65 -8.94
C GLU A 35 -2.33 -10.82 -9.33
N ASP A 36 -1.02 -10.58 -9.44
CA ASP A 36 -0.04 -11.53 -9.96
C ASP A 36 0.38 -12.56 -8.89
N GLU A 37 0.70 -12.10 -7.68
CA GLU A 37 1.25 -12.96 -6.61
C GLU A 37 0.16 -13.57 -5.73
N HIS A 38 -0.95 -12.84 -5.53
CA HIS A 38 -2.05 -13.31 -4.69
C HIS A 38 -3.28 -13.75 -5.49
N GLY A 39 -3.36 -13.44 -6.79
CA GLY A 39 -4.55 -13.72 -7.60
C GLY A 39 -5.76 -12.84 -7.25
N ILE A 40 -5.52 -11.68 -6.62
CA ILE A 40 -6.58 -10.79 -6.10
C ILE A 40 -6.62 -9.51 -6.93
N ASP A 41 -7.66 -9.35 -7.75
CA ASP A 41 -7.94 -8.08 -8.42
C ASP A 41 -8.67 -7.13 -7.48
N TYR A 42 -7.90 -6.27 -6.82
CA TYR A 42 -8.44 -5.11 -6.13
C TYR A 42 -8.64 -3.95 -7.09
N THR A 43 -9.77 -3.27 -6.99
CA THR A 43 -9.95 -2.00 -7.71
C THR A 43 -8.97 -0.95 -7.20
N THR A 44 -8.58 -0.02 -8.06
CA THR A 44 -7.71 1.10 -7.68
C THR A 44 -8.27 1.86 -6.48
N GLU A 45 -9.60 2.03 -6.42
CA GLU A 45 -10.28 2.68 -5.30
C GLU A 45 -10.16 1.89 -4.00
N ALA A 46 -10.33 0.56 -4.05
CA ALA A 46 -10.15 -0.32 -2.90
C ALA A 46 -8.72 -0.16 -2.37
N ILE A 47 -7.70 -0.39 -3.21
CA ILE A 47 -6.27 -0.23 -2.87
C ILE A 47 -6.00 1.12 -2.22
N THR A 48 -6.52 2.17 -2.83
CA THR A 48 -6.35 3.55 -2.37
C THR A 48 -6.96 3.71 -0.97
N GLN A 49 -8.20 3.26 -0.75
CA GLN A 49 -8.86 3.27 0.55
C GLN A 49 -8.12 2.44 1.60
N MET A 50 -7.59 1.25 1.29
CA MET A 50 -6.83 0.43 2.26
C MET A 50 -5.60 1.17 2.76
N ILE A 51 -4.88 1.85 1.86
CA ILE A 51 -3.70 2.65 2.20
C ILE A 51 -4.08 3.89 3.02
N MET A 52 -5.23 4.50 2.75
CA MET A 52 -5.73 5.62 3.55
C MET A 52 -6.22 5.18 4.94
N ASN A 53 -6.91 4.04 5.03
CA ASN A 53 -7.67 3.60 6.20
C ASN A 53 -6.81 2.84 7.24
N ARG A 54 -5.73 2.15 6.81
CA ARG A 54 -4.83 1.41 7.71
C ARG A 54 -3.92 2.29 8.57
N GLY A 55 -4.03 3.61 8.49
CA GLY A 55 -3.20 4.45 9.33
C GLY A 55 -1.72 4.38 8.94
N HIS A 56 -1.40 4.56 7.65
CA HIS A 56 -0.43 5.62 7.32
C HIS A 56 -1.04 6.96 7.78
N SER A 57 -1.31 7.07 9.08
CA SER A 57 -1.70 8.30 9.72
C SER A 57 -0.48 9.20 9.62
N LEU A 58 -0.74 10.48 9.39
CA LEU A 58 0.22 11.57 9.51
C LEU A 58 0.73 11.74 10.96
N GLU A 59 0.77 10.67 11.76
CA GLU A 59 1.08 10.68 13.20
C GLU A 59 2.54 10.29 13.49
N SER A 60 3.37 10.19 12.45
CA SER A 60 4.82 10.38 12.58
C SER A 60 5.36 11.49 11.66
N ILE A 61 4.48 12.34 11.13
CA ILE A 61 4.93 13.64 10.64
C ILE A 61 5.17 14.50 11.87
N LYS A 62 6.42 14.51 12.34
CA LYS A 62 6.86 15.53 13.29
C LYS A 62 6.51 16.90 12.72
N LYS A 63 5.68 17.62 13.45
CA LYS A 63 5.68 19.07 13.46
C LYS A 63 5.72 19.56 14.90
N ASP A 64 6.81 19.19 15.58
CA ASP A 64 7.69 20.06 16.38
C ASP A 64 9.04 19.34 16.59
#